data_AF-A0A1S1PJE4-F1
#
_entry.id   AF-A0A1S1PJE4-F1
#
_cell.length_a   1.000
_cell.length_b   1.000
_cell.length_c   1.000
_cell.angle_alpha   90.00
_cell.angle_beta   90.00
_cell.angle_gamma   90.00
#
_symmetry.space_group_name_H-M   'P 1'
#
loop_
_entity.id
_entity.type
_entity.pdbx_description
1 polymer ?
#
loop_
_entity_poly.entity_id
_entity_poly.type
_entity_poly.pdbx_seq_one_letter_code
_entity_poly.pdbx_strand_id
1 'polypeptide(L)' 'MQIHPTLDQIRALPAAERLAVIAELAQRVEDARPLRDGAIRELRAAGGHTVDQLAAAAHVSTATVKIVLRQS' A
#
# COMPACT_ATOMS: atom_id res chain seq x y z
N MET A 1 3.73 -9.54 20.24
CA MET A 1 3.64 -8.21 19.60
C MET A 1 3.99 -8.39 18.13
N GLN A 2 3.05 -8.19 17.21
CA GLN A 2 3.42 -8.01 15.81
C GLN A 2 3.93 -6.58 15.68
N ILE A 3 5.22 -6.43 15.32
CA ILE A 3 5.81 -5.13 15.04
C ILE A 3 5.35 -4.77 13.63
N HIS A 4 4.47 -3.79 13.51
CA HIS A 4 4.05 -3.28 12.22
C HIS A 4 5.12 -2.34 11.67
N PRO A 5 5.55 -2.50 10.40
CA PRO A 5 6.46 -1.54 9.80
C PRO A 5 5.79 -0.17 9.72
N THR A 6 6.52 0.88 10.10
CA THR A 6 6.04 2.26 9.95
C THR A 6 6.10 2.67 8.47
N LEU A 7 5.37 3.74 8.09
CA LEU A 7 5.43 4.25 6.71
C LEU A 7 6.86 4.60 6.26
N ASP A 8 7.69 5.13 7.16
CA ASP A 8 9.10 5.43 6.86
C ASP A 8 9.92 4.17 6.61
N GLN A 9 9.65 3.08 7.33
CA GLN A 9 10.29 1.80 7.06
C GLN A 9 9.87 1.25 5.69
N ILE A 10 8.59 1.40 5.32
CA ILE A 10 8.08 0.98 4.00
C ILE A 10 8.74 1.81 2.88
N ARG A 11 8.94 3.11 3.07
CA ARG A 11 9.61 3.99 2.08
C ARG A 11 11.06 3.58 1.80
N ALA A 12 11.75 3.08 2.81
CA ALA A 12 13.15 2.65 2.70
C ALA A 12 13.33 1.33 1.93
N LEU A 13 12.25 0.55 1.75
CA LEU A 13 12.32 -0.74 1.05
C LEU A 13 12.44 -0.58 -0.48
N PRO A 14 13.06 -1.54 -1.18
CA PRO A 14 12.96 -1.63 -2.64
C PRO A 14 11.50 -1.70 -3.13
N ALA A 15 11.23 -1.21 -4.33
CA ALA A 15 9.87 -1.13 -4.89
C ALA A 15 9.15 -2.50 -4.94
N ALA A 16 9.89 -3.57 -5.25
CA ALA A 16 9.35 -4.93 -5.27
C ALA A 16 8.91 -5.41 -3.87
N GLU A 17 9.66 -5.05 -2.83
CA GLU A 17 9.35 -5.42 -1.44
C GLU A 17 8.19 -4.59 -0.88
N ARG A 18 8.06 -3.33 -1.30
CA ARG A 18 6.91 -2.48 -0.93
C ARG A 18 5.57 -3.08 -1.36
N LEU A 19 5.51 -3.72 -2.53
CA LEU A 19 4.31 -4.42 -3.00
C LEU A 19 3.93 -5.59 -2.09
N ALA A 20 4.93 -6.37 -1.63
CA ALA A 20 4.70 -7.50 -0.74
C ALA A 20 4.17 -7.05 0.63
N VAL A 21 4.70 -5.94 1.16
CA VAL A 21 4.21 -5.36 2.42
C VAL A 21 2.76 -4.90 2.29
N ILE A 22 2.38 -4.30 1.16
CA ILE A 22 0.97 -3.92 0.90
C ILE A 22 0.05 -5.14 0.90
N ALA A 23 0.49 -6.26 0.31
CA ALA A 23 -0.27 -7.50 0.31
C ALA A 23 -0.44 -8.09 1.71
N GLU A 24 0.62 -8.05 2.53
CA GLU A 24 0.55 -8.50 3.93
C GLU A 24 -0.38 -7.60 4.77
N LEU A 25 -0.29 -6.28 4.59
CA LEU A 25 -1.16 -5.31 5.26
C LEU A 25 -2.63 -5.49 4.85
N ALA A 26 -2.89 -5.82 3.58
CA ALA A 26 -4.23 -6.07 3.07
C ALA A 26 -4.91 -7.31 3.68
N GLN A 27 -4.13 -8.30 4.13
CA GLN A 27 -4.65 -9.50 4.80
C GLN A 27 -5.04 -9.25 6.26
N ARG A 28 -4.73 -8.09 6.85
CA ARG A 28 -5.05 -7.73 8.24
C ARG A 28 -6.14 -6.66 8.29
N VAL A 29 -7.27 -6.98 8.91
CA VAL A 29 -8.57 -6.41 8.49
C VAL A 29 -8.91 -5.02 9.02
N GLU A 30 -8.28 -4.46 10.07
CA GLU A 30 -8.70 -3.14 10.58
C GLU A 30 -7.55 -2.15 10.84
N ASP A 31 -6.53 -2.51 11.63
CA ASP A 31 -5.45 -1.58 12.00
C ASP A 31 -4.45 -1.28 10.86
N ALA A 32 -4.42 -2.14 9.83
CA ALA A 32 -3.50 -2.02 8.71
C ALA A 32 -4.05 -1.14 7.57
N ARG A 33 -5.31 -0.70 7.65
CA ARG A 33 -5.97 0.08 6.58
C ARG A 33 -5.28 1.43 6.32
N PRO A 34 -4.95 2.24 7.34
CA PRO A 34 -4.25 3.51 7.13
C PRO A 34 -2.83 3.31 6.58
N LEU A 35 -2.14 2.24 7.02
CA LEU A 35 -0.80 1.88 6.54
C LEU A 35 -0.82 1.44 5.08
N ARG A 36 -1.79 0.59 4.69
CA ARG A 36 -2.00 0.15 3.31
C ARG A 36 -2.31 1.33 2.40
N ASP A 37 -3.21 2.21 2.82
CA ASP A 37 -3.62 3.38 2.03
C ASP A 37 -2.45 4.39 1.89
N GLY A 38 -1.65 4.56 2.95
CA GLY A 38 -0.40 5.30 2.90
C GLY A 38 0.60 4.69 1.91
N ALA A 39 0.83 3.38 1.98
CA ALA A 39 1.74 2.68 1.07
C ALA A 39 1.29 2.72 -0.40
N ILE A 40 -0.03 2.69 -0.66
CA ILE A 40 -0.60 2.89 -2.01
C ILE A 40 -0.22 4.28 -2.56
N ARG A 41 -0.32 5.34 -1.74
CA ARG A 41 0.04 6.70 -2.14
C ARG A 41 1.53 6.83 -2.41
N GLU A 42 2.36 6.28 -1.53
CA GLU A 42 3.82 6.27 -1.66
C GLU A 42 4.27 5.60 -2.96
N LEU A 43 3.76 4.40 -3.24
CA LEU A 43 4.11 3.69 -4.47
C LEU A 43 3.62 4.41 -5.72
N ARG A 44 2.46 5.08 -5.65
CA ARG A 44 1.98 5.87 -6.78
C ARG A 44 2.86 7.11 -7.01
N ALA A 45 3.31 7.77 -5.95
CA ALA A 45 4.18 8.93 -6.00
C ALA A 45 5.61 8.60 -6.45
N ALA A 46 6.15 7.45 -6.03
CA ALA A 46 7.46 6.96 -6.44
C ALA A 46 7.53 6.59 -7.94
N GLY A 47 6.37 6.41 -8.59
CA GLY A 47 6.28 5.99 -9.97
C GLY A 47 6.58 4.50 -10.16
N GLY A 48 6.33 3.97 -11.36
CA GLY A 48 6.63 2.58 -11.70
C GLY A 48 5.51 1.55 -11.46
N HIS A 49 4.40 1.95 -10.84
CA HIS A 49 3.23 1.07 -10.65
C HIS A 49 1.91 1.68 -11.16
N THR A 50 1.15 0.88 -11.91
CA THR A 50 -0.20 1.25 -12.38
C THR A 50 -1.24 1.08 -11.27
N VAL A 51 -2.41 1.70 -11.45
CA VAL A 51 -3.54 1.53 -10.51
C VAL A 51 -3.93 0.05 -10.37
N ASP A 52 -3.89 -0.71 -11.46
CA ASP A 52 -4.23 -2.13 -11.45
C ASP A 52 -3.22 -2.97 -10.68
N GLN A 53 -1.92 -2.65 -10.80
CA GLN A 53 -0.87 -3.32 -10.03
C GLN A 53 -1.01 -3.05 -8.52
N LEU A 54 -1.34 -1.82 -8.15
CA LEU A 54 -1.58 -1.45 -6.74
C LEU A 54 -2.84 -2.12 -6.19
N ALA A 55 -3.90 -2.20 -7.00
CA ALA A 55 -5.15 -2.86 -6.63
C ALA A 55 -4.94 -4.37 -6.39
N ALA A 56 -4.20 -5.03 -7.30
CA ALA A 56 -3.84 -6.42 -7.17
C ALA A 56 -2.97 -6.68 -5.93
N ALA A 57 -1.97 -5.83 -5.68
CA ALA A 57 -1.10 -5.95 -4.51
C ALA A 57 -1.88 -5.77 -3.20
N ALA A 58 -2.75 -4.77 -3.13
CA ALA A 58 -3.54 -4.46 -1.96
C ALA A 58 -4.80 -5.33 -1.81
N HIS A 59 -5.04 -6.28 -2.73
CA HIS A 59 -6.24 -7.11 -2.75
C HIS A 59 -7.55 -6.30 -2.65
N VAL A 60 -7.57 -5.09 -3.25
CA VAL A 60 -8.72 -4.19 -3.26
C VAL A 60 -9.17 -3.88 -4.67
N SER A 61 -10.35 -3.29 -4.81
CA SER A 61 -10.80 -2.80 -6.11
C SER A 61 -9.95 -1.62 -6.61
N THR A 62 -9.84 -1.48 -7.93
CA THR A 62 -9.22 -0.29 -8.55
C THR A 62 -9.95 1.01 -8.17
N ALA A 63 -11.25 0.93 -7.90
CA ALA A 63 -12.03 2.06 -7.36
C ALA A 63 -11.55 2.48 -5.97
N THR A 64 -11.23 1.52 -5.09
CA THR A 64 -10.66 1.78 -3.76
C THR A 64 -9.32 2.50 -3.87
N VAL A 65 -8.44 2.04 -4.76
CA VAL A 65 -7.15 2.72 -5.01
C VAL A 65 -7.38 4.15 -5.49
N LYS A 66 -8.31 4.38 -6.44
CA LYS A 66 -8.65 5.73 -6.92
C LYS A 66 -9.18 6.63 -5.80
N ILE A 67 -10.00 6.11 -4.88
CA ILE A 67 -10.50 6.86 -3.72
C ILE A 67 -9.34 7.25 -2.80
N VAL A 68 -8.45 6.30 -2.49
CA VAL A 68 -7.28 6.53 -1.62
C VAL A 68 -6.37 7.62 -2.20
N LEU A 69 -6.14 7.59 -3.52
CA LEU A 69 -5.31 8.57 -4.23
C LEU A 69 -6.00 9.95 -4.37
N ARG A 70 -7.33 10.03 -4.30
CA ARG A 70 -8.10 11.28 -4.36
C ARG A 70 -8.14 12.03 -3.01
N GLN A 71 -7.92 11.31 -1.92
CA GLN A 71 -7.91 11.84 -0.55
C GLN A 71 -6.53 12.33 -0.11
N SER A 72 -5.59 12.51 -1.04
CA SER A 72 -4.22 12.99 -0.81
C SER A 72 -4.05 14.43 -1.22
#